data_AF-A0A2W0ASP6-F1
#
_entry.id   AF-A0A2W0ASP6-F1
#
_cell.length_a   1.000
_cell.length_b   1.000
_cell.length_c   1.000
_cell.angle_alpha   90.00
_cell.angle_beta   90.00
_cell.angle_gamma   90.00
#
_symmetry.space_group_name_H-M   'P 1'
#
loop_
_entity.id
_entity.type
_entity.pdbx_description
1 polymer ?
#
loop_
_entity_poly.entity_id
_entity_poly.type
_entity_poly.pdbx_seq_one_letter_code
_entity_poly.pdbx_strand_id
1 'polypeptide(L)'
;MKKQQLFPLLAVLVLLAAGSVQAQNGGVKANIPFDFTAGSKTLPAGEYRITAMSDAGGVLWVAGSGFSKGFVGSQAVEKIAAATSTRLVFHRYGNRYFLYQIWVEGENRGRELPRTRLEKEVASNARPSSVAVLASK
;
A
#
# COMPACT_ATOMS: atom_id res chain seq x y z
N MET A 1 16.49 -45.23 -2.91
CA MET A 1 15.20 -44.56 -2.61
C MET A 1 15.48 -43.26 -1.87
N LYS A 2 15.15 -42.11 -2.46
CA LYS A 2 14.77 -40.84 -1.77
C LYS A 2 14.47 -39.79 -2.84
N LYS A 3 13.18 -39.63 -3.14
CA LYS A 3 12.66 -38.60 -4.04
C LYS A 3 12.59 -37.30 -3.22
N GLN A 4 13.41 -36.30 -3.56
CA GLN A 4 13.32 -34.98 -2.93
C GLN A 4 12.25 -34.17 -3.66
N GLN A 5 11.20 -33.80 -2.94
CA GLN A 5 10.06 -33.05 -3.44
C GLN A 5 10.48 -31.59 -3.65
N LEU A 6 10.40 -31.09 -4.88
CA LEU A 6 10.49 -29.66 -5.20
C LEU A 6 9.25 -28.97 -4.64
N PHE A 7 9.42 -28.12 -3.63
CA PHE A 7 8.42 -27.14 -3.23
C PHE A 7 8.41 -26.00 -4.28
N PRO A 8 7.25 -25.57 -4.81
CA PRO A 8 7.22 -24.47 -5.75
C PRO A 8 7.54 -23.16 -5.01
N LEU A 9 8.68 -22.57 -5.38
CA LEU A 9 9.14 -21.28 -4.88
C LEU A 9 8.15 -20.19 -5.33
N LEU A 10 7.37 -19.66 -4.39
CA LEU A 10 6.47 -18.53 -4.63
C LEU A 10 7.33 -17.31 -5.01
N ALA A 11 7.39 -16.99 -6.30
CA ALA A 11 8.22 -15.90 -6.82
C ALA A 11 7.68 -14.54 -6.33
N VAL A 12 8.29 -13.98 -5.29
CA VAL A 12 8.08 -12.60 -4.87
C VAL A 12 8.95 -11.71 -5.74
N LEU A 13 8.34 -11.03 -6.71
CA LEU A 13 9.00 -10.03 -7.53
C LEU A 13 9.16 -8.74 -6.71
N VAL A 14 10.39 -8.46 -6.25
CA VAL A 14 10.74 -7.22 -5.55
C VAL A 14 11.21 -6.20 -6.59
N LEU A 15 10.43 -5.15 -6.81
CA LEU A 15 10.83 -4.00 -7.64
C LEU A 15 11.52 -2.97 -6.75
N LEU A 16 12.80 -2.71 -7.01
CA LEU A 16 13.62 -1.67 -6.36
C LEU A 16 13.48 -0.36 -7.14
N ALA A 17 12.96 0.69 -6.52
CA ALA A 17 13.02 2.05 -7.05
C ALA A 17 13.97 2.89 -6.18
N ALA A 18 15.09 3.31 -6.74
CA ALA A 18 16.03 4.24 -6.11
C ALA A 18 15.61 5.69 -6.42
N GLY A 19 15.54 6.53 -5.40
CA GLY A 19 15.28 7.96 -5.55
C GLY A 19 15.10 8.65 -4.20
N SER A 20 16.18 9.20 -3.64
CA SER A 20 16.16 10.06 -2.45
C SER A 20 16.05 11.52 -2.86
N VAL A 21 14.88 12.13 -2.63
CA VAL A 21 14.73 13.59 -2.56
C VAL A 21 14.13 13.87 -1.19
N GLN A 22 14.96 14.35 -0.26
CA GLN A 22 14.51 14.84 1.04
C GLN A 22 13.52 15.98 0.84
N ALA A 23 12.27 15.76 1.24
CA ALA A 23 11.28 16.82 1.42
C ALA A 23 10.78 16.70 2.86
N GLN A 24 10.99 17.73 3.66
CA GLN A 24 10.76 17.77 5.11
C GLN A 24 9.27 17.77 5.53
N ASN A 25 8.46 16.89 4.95
CA ASN A 25 7.07 16.71 5.34
C ASN A 25 6.83 15.21 5.53
N GLY A 26 6.51 14.80 6.77
CA GLY A 26 6.41 13.41 7.27
C GLY A 26 5.37 12.53 6.56
N GLY A 27 5.62 12.22 5.30
CA GLY A 27 4.82 11.35 4.46
C GLY A 27 5.69 10.30 3.79
N VAL A 28 5.05 9.27 3.26
CA VAL A 28 5.68 8.13 2.60
C VAL A 28 5.64 8.34 1.09
N LYS A 29 6.77 8.11 0.40
CA LYS A 29 6.91 8.17 -1.06
C LYS A 29 7.04 6.78 -1.65
N ALA A 30 6.25 6.48 -2.67
CA ALA A 30 6.28 5.19 -3.36
C ALA A 30 6.11 5.37 -4.87
N ASN A 31 6.83 4.55 -5.65
CA ASN A 31 6.58 4.38 -7.07
C ASN A 31 5.69 3.15 -7.27
N ILE A 32 4.45 3.35 -7.70
CA ILE A 32 3.44 2.30 -7.82
C ILE A 32 3.32 1.90 -9.29
N PRO A 33 3.63 0.65 -9.67
CA PRO A 33 3.75 0.24 -11.08
C PRO A 33 2.42 -0.20 -11.72
N PHE A 34 1.29 0.11 -11.09
CA PHE A 34 -0.05 -0.27 -11.55
C PHE A 34 -1.08 0.77 -11.14
N ASP A 35 -2.20 0.80 -11.86
CA ASP A 35 -3.37 1.58 -11.47
C ASP A 35 -3.96 1.00 -10.18
N PHE A 36 -4.32 1.88 -9.24
CA PHE A 36 -4.85 1.46 -7.94
C PHE A 36 -5.99 2.36 -7.47
N THR A 37 -6.86 1.80 -6.65
CA THR A 37 -7.95 2.53 -6.01
C THR A 37 -7.57 2.87 -4.58
N ALA A 38 -7.76 4.13 -4.18
CA ALA A 38 -7.70 4.58 -2.80
C ALA A 38 -8.94 5.41 -2.48
N GLY A 39 -9.75 4.94 -1.53
CA GLY A 39 -11.06 5.54 -1.27
C GLY A 39 -11.98 5.44 -2.49
N SER A 40 -12.49 6.56 -2.97
CA SER A 40 -13.39 6.61 -4.14
C SER A 40 -12.70 6.90 -5.47
N LYS A 41 -11.35 7.01 -5.49
CA LYS A 41 -10.59 7.39 -6.68
C LYS A 41 -9.70 6.24 -7.16
N THR A 42 -9.71 6.03 -8.47
CA THR A 42 -8.68 5.25 -9.18
C THR A 42 -7.57 6.20 -9.60
N LEU A 43 -6.34 5.82 -9.29
CA LEU A 43 -5.11 6.56 -9.54
C LEU A 43 -4.24 5.73 -10.48
N PRO A 44 -3.63 6.33 -11.51
CA PRO A 44 -2.78 5.59 -12.43
C PRO A 44 -1.48 5.13 -11.76
N ALA A 45 -0.75 4.24 -12.43
CA ALA A 45 0.63 3.95 -12.08
C ALA A 45 1.49 5.24 -12.05
N GLY A 46 2.38 5.36 -11.08
CA GLY A 46 3.27 6.52 -10.96
C GLY A 46 3.85 6.75 -9.56
N GLU A 47 4.50 7.89 -9.39
CA GLU A 47 5.07 8.32 -8.11
C GLU A 47 4.01 9.03 -7.25
N TYR A 48 3.87 8.57 -6.01
CA TYR A 48 2.94 9.12 -5.04
C TYR A 48 3.60 9.42 -3.71
N ARG A 49 3.19 10.54 -3.12
CA ARG A 49 3.46 10.90 -1.74
C ARG A 49 2.17 10.83 -0.93
N ILE A 50 2.21 10.05 0.15
CA ILE A 50 1.08 9.82 1.05
C ILE A 50 1.42 10.40 2.42
N THR A 51 0.63 11.35 2.90
CA THR A 51 0.88 12.03 4.20
C THR A 51 -0.30 11.80 5.13
N ALA A 52 -0.05 11.39 6.37
CA ALA A 52 -1.10 11.35 7.39
C ALA A 52 -1.36 12.77 7.91
N MET A 53 -2.63 13.16 8.01
CA MET A 53 -2.99 14.48 8.57
C MET A 53 -3.20 14.48 10.08
N SER A 54 -3.29 13.30 10.71
CA SER A 54 -3.40 13.15 12.16
C SER A 54 -2.85 11.80 12.62
N ASP A 55 -2.25 11.74 13.81
CA ASP A 55 -1.74 10.51 14.41
C ASP A 55 -2.84 9.57 14.90
N ALA A 56 -3.99 10.14 15.28
CA ALA A 56 -5.18 9.44 15.74
C ALA A 56 -5.92 8.67 14.65
N GLY A 57 -5.51 8.79 13.37
CA GLY A 57 -6.29 8.30 12.23
C GLY A 57 -7.31 9.34 11.78
N GLY A 58 -7.76 9.20 10.55
CA GLY A 58 -8.68 10.16 9.96
C GLY A 58 -8.48 10.25 8.46
N VAL A 59 -7.45 10.96 8.03
CA VAL A 59 -7.32 11.34 6.62
C VAL A 59 -5.87 11.20 6.12
N LEU A 60 -5.73 10.51 4.99
CA LEU A 60 -4.51 10.45 4.20
C LEU A 60 -4.61 11.42 3.03
N TRP A 61 -3.56 12.23 2.85
CA TRP A 61 -3.38 13.04 1.67
C TRP A 61 -2.55 12.28 0.64
N VAL A 62 -3.13 12.02 -0.53
CA VAL A 62 -2.43 11.37 -1.65
C VAL A 62 -2.16 12.41 -2.73
N ALA A 63 -0.89 12.61 -3.07
CA ALA A 63 -0.45 13.51 -4.13
C ALA A 63 0.49 12.77 -5.10
N GLY A 64 0.23 12.88 -6.40
CA GLY A 64 1.11 12.37 -7.45
C GLY A 64 1.46 13.46 -8.46
N SER A 65 2.47 13.22 -9.30
CA SER A 65 2.87 14.16 -10.35
C SER A 65 1.73 14.32 -11.38
N GLY A 66 1.12 15.51 -11.45
CA GLY A 66 0.11 15.87 -12.44
C GLY A 66 -1.35 15.57 -12.07
N PHE A 67 -1.66 15.08 -10.86
CA PHE A 67 -3.02 14.67 -10.49
C PHE A 67 -3.64 15.41 -9.30
N SER A 68 -4.98 15.36 -9.29
CA SER A 68 -5.84 15.90 -8.24
C SER A 68 -5.49 15.32 -6.86
N LYS A 69 -5.17 16.22 -5.94
CA LYS A 69 -5.01 15.96 -4.51
C LYS A 69 -6.27 15.27 -3.97
N GLY A 70 -6.10 14.25 -3.14
CA GLY A 70 -7.21 13.46 -2.60
C GLY A 70 -7.06 13.20 -1.11
N PHE A 71 -8.17 13.29 -0.40
CA PHE A 71 -8.30 12.86 0.98
C PHE A 71 -8.92 11.47 1.01
N VAL A 72 -8.30 10.55 1.74
CA VAL A 72 -8.83 9.20 1.92
C VAL A 72 -8.94 8.88 3.39
N GLY A 73 -10.13 8.40 3.80
CA GLY A 73 -10.38 7.95 5.16
C GLY A 73 -9.48 6.78 5.55
N SER A 74 -8.88 6.84 6.74
CA SER A 74 -8.11 5.71 7.29
C SER A 74 -8.27 5.61 8.80
N GLN A 75 -8.06 4.41 9.33
CA GLN A 75 -8.03 4.10 10.75
C GLN A 75 -6.63 3.66 11.18
N ALA A 76 -6.28 3.88 12.44
CA ALA A 76 -5.05 3.34 13.00
C ALA A 76 -5.17 1.81 13.16
N VAL A 77 -4.09 1.10 12.88
CA VAL A 77 -3.94 -0.34 13.14
C VAL A 77 -2.60 -0.57 13.80
N GLU A 78 -2.48 -1.56 14.67
CA GLU A 78 -1.25 -1.82 15.43
C GLU A 78 -0.80 -3.27 15.26
N LYS A 79 0.51 -3.49 15.38
CA LYS A 79 1.15 -4.81 15.42
C LYS A 79 2.04 -4.93 16.64
N ILE A 80 2.24 -6.16 17.10
CA ILE A 80 3.10 -6.45 18.26
C ILE A 80 4.55 -6.03 17.97
N ALA A 81 5.05 -6.37 16.78
CA ALA A 81 6.38 -5.98 16.34
C ALA A 81 6.31 -4.76 15.43
N ALA A 82 7.33 -3.89 15.53
CA ALA A 82 7.55 -2.80 14.60
C ALA A 82 7.69 -3.30 13.15
N ALA A 83 7.24 -2.51 12.19
CA ALA A 83 7.43 -2.85 10.78
C ALA A 83 8.91 -2.79 10.42
N THR A 84 9.38 -3.80 9.68
CA THR A 84 10.78 -3.91 9.23
C THR A 84 11.09 -3.09 7.98
N SER A 85 10.08 -2.44 7.39
CA SER A 85 10.21 -1.64 6.17
C SER A 85 9.01 -0.71 6.01
N THR A 86 9.23 0.46 5.42
CA THR A 86 8.16 1.36 4.99
C THR A 86 7.52 0.82 3.71
N ARG A 87 6.20 0.59 3.73
CA ARG A 87 5.50 -0.08 2.61
C ARG A 87 4.01 0.25 2.54
N LEU A 88 3.49 0.18 1.31
CA LEU A 88 2.08 0.20 0.98
C LEU A 88 1.61 -1.21 0.67
N VAL A 89 0.51 -1.64 1.28
CA VAL A 89 -0.09 -2.97 1.06
C VAL A 89 -1.40 -2.78 0.30
N PHE A 90 -1.57 -3.57 -0.75
CA PHE A 90 -2.73 -3.55 -1.61
C PHE A 90 -3.45 -4.90 -1.58
N HIS A 91 -4.78 -4.86 -1.53
CA HIS A 91 -5.59 -6.00 -1.96
C HIS A 91 -5.63 -6.06 -3.48
N ARG A 92 -5.35 -7.24 -4.03
CA ARG A 92 -5.36 -7.50 -5.46
C ARG A 92 -6.42 -8.54 -5.81
N TYR A 93 -7.27 -8.15 -6.76
CA TYR A 93 -8.30 -8.98 -7.38
C TYR A 93 -8.10 -8.96 -8.91
N GLY A 94 -7.39 -9.97 -9.44
CA GLY A 94 -6.96 -9.98 -10.84
C GLY A 94 -6.01 -8.80 -11.12
N ASN A 95 -6.41 -7.88 -11.99
CA ASN A 95 -5.64 -6.68 -12.33
C ASN A 95 -6.14 -5.41 -11.61
N ARG A 96 -6.99 -5.56 -10.59
CA ARG A 96 -7.49 -4.44 -9.78
C ARG A 96 -6.80 -4.43 -8.42
N TYR A 97 -6.26 -3.27 -8.06
CA TYR A 97 -5.49 -3.04 -6.85
C TYR A 97 -6.18 -2.01 -5.97
N PHE A 98 -6.33 -2.30 -4.69
CA PHE A 98 -6.97 -1.42 -3.71
C PHE A 98 -6.00 -1.18 -2.56
N LEU A 99 -5.63 0.07 -2.31
CA LEU A 99 -4.75 0.40 -1.19
C LEU A 99 -5.47 0.01 0.11
N TYR A 100 -4.82 -0.88 0.88
CA TYR A 100 -5.39 -1.46 2.08
C TYR A 100 -4.66 -0.98 3.33
N GLN A 101 -3.33 -1.05 3.37
CA GLN A 101 -2.57 -0.62 4.55
C GLN A 101 -1.32 0.17 4.21
N ILE A 102 -0.87 0.96 5.16
CA ILE A 102 0.40 1.68 5.14
C ILE A 102 1.15 1.36 6.42
N TRP A 103 2.41 0.96 6.28
CA TRP A 103 3.32 0.67 7.37
C TRP A 103 4.57 1.52 7.23
N VAL A 104 5.07 2.06 8.34
CA VAL A 104 6.32 2.84 8.40
C VAL A 104 7.34 2.05 9.19
N GLU A 105 8.56 1.96 8.67
CA GLU A 105 9.66 1.25 9.32
C GLU A 105 9.93 1.77 10.73
N GLY A 106 10.16 0.85 11.68
CA GLY A 106 10.40 1.17 13.09
C GLY A 106 9.13 1.52 13.88
N GLU A 107 7.99 1.72 13.20
CA GLU A 107 6.71 2.00 13.84
C GLU A 107 5.90 0.70 14.00
N ASN A 108 5.29 0.49 15.17
CA ASN A 108 4.36 -0.61 15.43
C ASN A 108 2.91 -0.25 15.08
N ARG A 109 2.67 1.02 14.74
CA ARG A 109 1.37 1.56 14.34
C ARG A 109 1.39 1.86 12.85
N GLY A 110 0.35 1.42 12.16
CA GLY A 110 0.12 1.64 10.74
C GLY A 110 -1.23 2.31 10.48
N ARG A 111 -1.56 2.44 9.20
CA ARG A 111 -2.86 2.91 8.73
C ARG A 111 -3.54 1.82 7.94
N GLU A 112 -4.84 1.69 8.13
CA GLU A 112 -5.70 0.83 7.33
C GLU A 112 -6.79 1.66 6.67
N LEU A 113 -7.04 1.40 5.39
CA LEU A 113 -8.14 1.97 4.65
C LEU A 113 -9.30 0.97 4.65
N PRO A 114 -10.54 1.42 4.93
CA PRO A 114 -11.70 0.54 4.90
C PRO A 114 -11.98 0.08 3.47
N ARG A 115 -12.47 -1.17 3.35
CA ARG A 115 -12.87 -1.70 2.04
C ARG A 115 -13.96 -0.85 1.41
N THR A 116 -13.69 -0.41 0.19
CA THR A 116 -14.57 0.48 -0.56
C THR A 116 -15.77 -0.29 -1.12
N ARG A 117 -16.83 0.41 -1.56
CA ARG A 117 -17.95 -0.24 -2.25
C ARG A 117 -17.48 -0.98 -3.50
N LEU A 118 -16.63 -0.32 -4.29
CA LEU A 118 -16.02 -0.91 -5.48
C LEU A 118 -15.23 -2.18 -5.13
N GLU A 119 -14.44 -2.17 -4.06
CA GLU A 119 -13.70 -3.36 -3.63
C GLU A 119 -14.63 -4.51 -3.24
N LYS A 120 -15.72 -4.22 -2.52
CA LYS A 120 -16.71 -5.23 -2.11
C LYS A 120 -17.43 -5.85 -3.31
N GLU A 121 -17.75 -5.06 -4.33
CA GLU A 121 -18.34 -5.55 -5.59
C GLU A 121 -17.41 -6.54 -6.30
N VAL A 122 -16.10 -6.27 -6.26
CA VAL A 122 -15.08 -7.14 -6.86
C VAL A 122 -14.78 -8.38 -6.00
N ALA A 123 -14.96 -8.29 -4.68
CA ALA A 123 -14.62 -9.33 -3.73
C ALA A 123 -15.61 -10.51 -3.68
N SER A 124 -16.66 -10.50 -4.50
CA SER A 124 -17.91 -11.26 -4.29
C SER A 124 -17.77 -12.75 -3.95
N ASN A 125 -16.67 -13.43 -4.30
CA ASN A 125 -16.36 -14.78 -3.80
C ASN A 125 -14.86 -15.09 -3.64
N ALA A 126 -13.98 -14.09 -3.70
CA ALA A 126 -12.53 -14.30 -3.72
C ALA A 126 -11.84 -13.62 -2.53
N ARG A 127 -10.95 -14.35 -1.86
CA ARG A 127 -10.00 -13.71 -0.94
C ARG A 127 -8.98 -12.93 -1.77
N PRO A 128 -8.69 -11.66 -1.44
CA PRO A 128 -7.66 -10.93 -2.15
C PRO A 128 -6.30 -11.58 -1.93
N SER A 129 -5.46 -11.53 -2.96
CA SER A 129 -4.01 -11.65 -2.75
C SER A 129 -3.48 -10.30 -2.25
N SER A 130 -2.43 -10.31 -1.44
CA SER A 130 -1.80 -9.09 -0.94
C SER A 130 -0.53 -8.78 -1.72
N VAL A 131 -0.38 -7.52 -2.16
CA VAL A 131 0.82 -7.01 -2.82
C VAL A 131 1.40 -5.89 -1.95
N ALA A 132 2.72 -5.92 -1.73
CA ALA A 132 3.42 -4.86 -1.02
C ALA A 132 4.31 -4.07 -2.00
N VAL A 133 4.22 -2.74 -1.94
CA VAL A 133 5.12 -1.82 -2.64
C VAL A 133 5.99 -1.15 -1.58
N LEU A 134 7.30 -1.24 -1.76
CA LEU A 134 8.26 -0.57 -0.89
C LEU A 134 8.17 0.94 -1.08
N ALA A 135 8.38 1.65 0.01
CA ALA A 135 8.27 3.09 0.04
C ALA A 135 9.34 3.67 0.96
N SER A 136 9.63 4.96 0.78
CA SER A 136 10.60 5.71 1.58
C SER A 136 9.89 6.78 2.39
N LYS A 137 10.46 7.16 3.54
CA LYS A 137 10.01 8.30 4.34
C LYS A 137 10.75 9.56 3.90
#